data_AF-A0AAE1X5M8-F1
#
_entry.id   AF-A0AAE1X5M8-F1
#
_cell.length_a   1.000
_cell.length_b   1.000
_cell.length_c   1.000
_cell.angle_alpha   90.00
_cell.angle_beta   90.00
_cell.angle_gamma   90.00
#
_symmetry.space_group_name_H-M   'P 1'
#
loop_
_entity.id
_entity.type
_entity.pdbx_description
1 polymer ?
#
loop_
_entity_poly.entity_id
_entity_poly.type
_entity_poly.pdbx_seq_one_letter_code
_entity_poly.pdbx_strand_id
1 'polypeptide(L)'
;MDPLTLLREYTIRNALDKIVRVNDEFRFGTDYSFPATIETAYRSKHVQQTRRYTLETLVHFITNPHLKHTDYIQNARALRIPAVTLPDRKPLLDYLTGKVQSSDSILPLDFPNINPQITNLDRNVQNDASHAVGLESENKAIELIMAKEKPIKDRETMLVFKKRDFIVC
;
A
#
# COMPACT_ATOMS: atom_id res chain seq x y z
N MET A 1 4.87 15.33 -6.50
CA MET A 1 5.94 14.32 -6.65
C MET A 1 5.87 13.36 -5.47
N ASP A 2 6.20 12.07 -5.69
CA ASP A 2 6.22 11.05 -4.64
C ASP A 2 7.57 11.07 -3.87
N PRO A 3 7.58 10.93 -2.52
CA PRO A 3 8.80 10.97 -1.71
C PRO A 3 9.83 9.89 -2.09
N LEU A 4 9.40 8.71 -2.55
CA LEU A 4 10.31 7.64 -2.97
C LEU A 4 11.05 8.02 -4.25
N THR A 5 10.30 8.53 -5.24
CA THR A 5 10.86 8.98 -6.52
C THR A 5 11.82 10.15 -6.31
N LEU A 6 11.47 11.08 -5.41
CA LEU A 6 12.34 12.20 -5.09
C LEU A 6 13.63 11.72 -4.42
N LEU A 7 13.55 10.81 -3.45
CA LEU A 7 14.73 10.23 -2.81
C LEU A 7 15.65 9.53 -3.83
N ARG A 8 15.06 8.79 -4.77
CA ARG A 8 15.81 8.16 -5.87
C ARG A 8 16.53 9.19 -6.74
N GLU A 9 15.84 10.24 -7.20
CA GLU A 9 16.46 11.31 -8.00
C GLU A 9 17.65 11.96 -7.28
N TYR A 10 17.50 12.24 -5.98
CA TYR A 10 18.58 12.81 -5.17
C TYR A 10 19.74 11.83 -4.97
N THR A 11 19.44 10.54 -4.84
CA THR A 11 20.45 9.49 -4.72
C THR A 11 21.25 9.35 -6.01
N ILE A 12 20.59 9.32 -7.18
CA ILE A 12 21.23 9.23 -8.50
C ILE A 12 22.11 10.46 -8.78
N ARG A 13 21.63 11.64 -8.39
CA ARG A 13 22.38 12.91 -8.52
C ARG A 13 23.46 13.07 -7.45
N ASN A 14 23.60 12.12 -6.53
CA ASN A 14 24.48 12.18 -5.37
C ASN A 14 24.32 13.47 -4.55
N ALA A 15 23.09 13.97 -4.45
CA ALA A 15 22.74 15.23 -3.80
C ALA A 15 22.09 14.99 -2.42
N LEU A 16 22.37 13.86 -1.77
CA LEU A 16 21.82 13.50 -0.46
C LEU A 16 22.12 14.54 0.62
N ASP A 17 23.22 15.30 0.48
CA ASP A 17 23.59 16.41 1.37
C ASP A 17 22.55 17.54 1.39
N LYS A 18 21.77 17.69 0.31
CA LYS A 18 20.67 18.67 0.22
C LYS A 18 19.42 18.25 0.98
N ILE A 19 19.38 17.03 1.52
CA ILE A 19 18.26 16.52 2.31
C ILE A 19 18.52 16.90 3.77
N VAL A 20 17.78 17.90 4.26
CA VAL A 20 17.93 18.38 5.63
C VAL A 20 16.79 17.86 6.47
N ARG A 21 17.11 17.19 7.58
CA ARG A 21 16.12 16.82 8.60
C ARG A 21 15.84 18.03 9.49
N VAL A 22 14.60 18.50 9.51
CA VAL A 22 14.13 19.58 10.38
C VAL A 22 13.04 19.03 11.28
N ASN A 23 13.36 18.80 12.56
CA ASN A 23 12.50 18.13 13.53
C ASN A 23 12.05 16.74 13.04
N ASP A 24 10.77 16.61 12.70
CA ASP A 24 10.13 15.37 12.22
C ASP A 24 9.88 15.38 10.71
N GLU A 25 10.46 16.33 9.97
CA GLU A 25 10.25 16.49 8.53
C GLU A 25 11.58 16.46 7.78
N PHE A 26 11.59 15.82 6.60
CA PHE A 26 12.71 15.88 5.66
C PHE A 26 12.41 16.91 4.58
N ARG A 27 13.31 17.89 4.46
CA ARG A 27 13.30 18.90 3.42
C ARG A 27 14.23 18.49 2.29
N PHE A 28 13.69 18.38 1.09
CA PHE A 28 14.44 18.08 -0.13
C PHE A 28 14.66 19.39 -0.89
N GLY A 29 15.81 20.01 -0.69
CA GLY A 29 16.09 21.33 -1.25
C GLY A 29 15.14 22.40 -0.69
N THR A 30 14.56 23.21 -1.57
CA THR A 30 13.68 24.34 -1.24
C THR A 30 12.20 24.10 -1.51
N ASP A 31 11.88 23.12 -2.35
CA ASP A 31 10.57 23.02 -2.99
C ASP A 31 9.69 21.92 -2.41
N TYR A 32 10.28 20.95 -1.70
CA TYR A 32 9.55 19.80 -1.18
C TYR A 32 9.94 19.47 0.26
N SER A 33 8.93 19.22 1.08
CA SER A 33 9.10 18.73 2.44
C SER A 33 8.10 17.63 2.73
N PHE A 34 8.56 16.59 3.42
CA PHE A 34 7.73 15.43 3.75
C PHE A 34 7.97 14.96 5.19
N PRO A 35 6.92 14.55 5.92
CA PRO A 35 7.08 13.97 7.26
C PRO A 35 8.01 12.76 7.22
N ALA A 36 8.86 12.59 8.22
CA ALA A 36 9.77 11.45 8.35
C ALA A 36 9.01 10.11 8.45
N THR A 37 7.83 10.16 9.07
CA THR A 37 6.91 9.05 9.28
C THR A 37 6.08 8.68 8.04
N ILE A 38 6.19 9.43 6.93
CA ILE A 38 5.40 9.15 5.73
C ILE A 38 5.74 7.77 5.16
N GLU A 39 4.71 6.97 4.90
CA GLU A 39 4.86 5.70 4.21
C GLU A 39 5.12 5.93 2.72
N THR A 40 6.12 5.26 2.19
CA THR A 40 6.47 5.33 0.77
C THR A 40 5.75 4.25 -0.03
N ALA A 41 5.73 4.39 -1.35
CA ALA A 41 5.18 3.38 -2.27
C ALA A 41 5.93 2.02 -2.24
N TYR A 42 7.07 1.93 -1.53
CA TYR A 42 7.85 0.69 -1.44
C TYR A 42 7.33 -0.23 -0.32
N ARG A 43 6.83 -1.40 -0.71
CA ARG A 43 6.36 -2.46 0.20
C ARG A 43 7.47 -3.46 0.51
N SER A 44 7.53 -3.90 1.76
CA SER A 44 8.33 -5.07 2.15
C SER A 44 7.90 -6.33 1.37
N LYS A 45 8.88 -7.11 0.89
CA LYS A 45 8.62 -8.42 0.26
C LYS A 45 8.21 -9.48 1.25
N HIS A 46 8.26 -9.21 2.55
CA HIS A 46 7.83 -10.17 3.55
C HIS A 46 6.31 -10.40 3.47
N VAL A 47 5.92 -11.59 3.00
CA VAL A 47 4.53 -11.93 2.61
C VAL A 47 3.54 -11.77 3.77
N GLN A 48 3.96 -12.03 5.02
CA GLN A 48 3.07 -11.95 6.19
C GLN A 48 2.82 -10.52 6.70
N GLN A 49 3.67 -9.55 6.37
CA GLN A 49 3.49 -8.18 6.82
C GLN A 49 3.54 -7.24 5.62
N THR A 50 2.36 -6.76 5.21
CA THR A 50 2.18 -5.76 4.15
C THR A 50 2.65 -4.36 4.57
N ARG A 51 3.83 -4.29 5.17
CA ARG A 51 4.36 -3.06 5.75
C ARG A 51 5.07 -2.26 4.67
N ARG A 52 4.72 -0.98 4.58
CA ARG A 52 5.45 0.00 3.77
C ARG A 52 6.61 0.56 4.57
N TYR A 53 7.69 0.89 3.86
CA TYR A 53 8.82 1.57 4.51
C TYR A 53 8.52 3.05 4.63
N THR A 54 8.85 3.61 5.80
CA THR A 54 8.78 5.05 6.00
C THR A 54 9.95 5.72 5.31
N LEU A 55 9.77 7.00 4.98
CA LEU A 55 10.81 7.79 4.34
C LEU A 55 12.10 7.83 5.18
N GLU A 56 11.96 7.99 6.50
CA GLU A 56 13.10 8.00 7.42
C GLU A 56 13.95 6.73 7.34
N THR A 57 13.31 5.57 7.25
CA THR A 57 13.99 4.28 7.11
C THR A 57 14.82 4.21 5.82
N LEU A 58 14.27 4.73 4.72
CA LEU A 58 14.94 4.72 3.43
C LEU A 58 16.10 5.72 3.38
N VAL A 59 15.91 6.91 3.95
CA VAL A 59 16.97 7.93 4.06
C VAL A 59 18.12 7.38 4.90
N HIS A 60 17.84 6.83 6.08
CA HIS A 60 18.88 6.26 6.94
C HIS A 60 19.66 5.12 6.26
N PHE A 61 18.95 4.30 5.46
CA PHE A 61 19.56 3.23 4.68
C PHE A 61 20.52 3.74 3.61
N ILE A 62 20.13 4.78 2.85
CA ILE A 62 20.96 5.31 1.77
C ILE A 62 22.10 6.20 2.25
N THR A 63 21.99 6.81 3.43
CA THR A 63 23.09 7.55 4.07
C THR A 63 24.26 6.62 4.42
N ASN A 64 23.98 5.36 4.75
CA ASN A 64 24.98 4.40 5.24
C ASN A 64 25.00 3.08 4.46
N PRO A 65 25.25 3.10 3.13
CA PRO A 65 25.12 1.91 2.29
C PRO A 65 26.20 0.85 2.58
N HIS A 66 27.36 1.29 3.08
CA HIS A 66 28.54 0.45 3.35
C HIS A 66 28.47 -0.29 4.69
N LEU A 67 27.56 0.08 5.60
CA LEU A 67 27.47 -0.57 6.92
C LEU A 67 26.99 -2.02 6.79
N LYS A 68 27.53 -2.90 7.63
CA LYS A 68 27.02 -4.28 7.75
C LYS A 68 25.57 -4.24 8.21
N HIS A 69 24.78 -5.25 7.82
CA HIS A 69 23.35 -5.25 8.12
C HIS A 69 23.06 -5.24 9.63
N THR A 70 23.89 -5.95 10.41
CA THR A 70 23.79 -5.97 11.87
C THR A 70 23.97 -4.59 12.49
N ASP A 71 24.94 -3.80 12.02
CA ASP A 71 25.20 -2.45 12.53
C ASP A 71 24.10 -1.48 12.12
N TYR A 72 23.62 -1.60 10.88
CA TYR A 72 22.47 -0.84 10.39
C TYR A 72 21.21 -1.08 11.25
N ILE A 73 20.90 -2.33 11.60
CA ILE A 73 19.75 -2.65 12.46
C ILE A 73 19.91 -2.02 13.85
N GLN A 74 21.12 -2.04 14.42
CA GLN A 74 21.39 -1.42 15.71
C GLN A 74 21.20 0.10 15.66
N ASN A 75 21.70 0.76 14.62
CA ASN A 75 21.50 2.19 14.40
C ASN A 75 20.01 2.54 14.21
N ALA A 76 19.30 1.76 13.40
CA ALA A 76 17.86 1.93 13.22
C ALA A 76 17.10 1.79 14.54
N ARG A 77 17.47 0.80 15.39
CA ARG A 77 16.88 0.63 16.72
C ARG A 77 17.19 1.81 17.64
N ALA A 78 18.41 2.35 17.60
CA ALA A 78 18.81 3.52 18.39
C ALA A 78 17.97 4.76 18.01
N LEU A 79 17.69 4.92 16.71
CA LEU A 79 16.83 5.98 16.17
C LEU A 79 15.33 5.69 16.30
N ARG A 80 14.95 4.54 16.88
CA ARG A 80 13.54 4.07 17.00
C ARG A 80 12.80 3.92 15.67
N ILE A 81 13.53 3.74 14.57
CA ILE A 81 12.96 3.55 13.24
C ILE A 81 12.89 2.07 12.87
N PRO A 82 11.94 1.68 12.01
CA PRO A 82 11.92 0.31 11.49
C PRO A 82 13.09 0.09 10.52
N ALA A 83 13.73 -1.08 10.61
CA ALA A 83 14.82 -1.45 9.73
C ALA A 83 14.31 -2.10 8.42
N VAL A 84 15.02 -1.84 7.31
CA VAL A 84 14.81 -2.57 6.04
C VAL A 84 15.13 -4.05 6.24
N THR A 85 14.34 -4.94 5.63
CA THR A 85 14.56 -6.38 5.74
C THR A 85 15.77 -6.81 4.90
N LEU A 86 16.50 -7.84 5.35
CA LEU A 86 17.64 -8.38 4.61
C LEU A 86 17.33 -8.74 3.14
N PRO A 87 16.22 -9.42 2.78
CA PRO A 87 15.93 -9.73 1.38
C PRO A 87 15.64 -8.48 0.52
N ASP A 88 15.09 -7.42 1.13
CA ASP A 88 14.79 -6.17 0.42
C ASP A 88 16.01 -5.26 0.26
N ARG A 89 17.08 -5.48 1.03
CA ARG A 89 18.28 -4.63 1.03
C ARG A 89 18.88 -4.44 -0.37
N LYS A 90 19.13 -5.54 -1.10
CA LYS A 90 19.75 -5.53 -2.43
C LYS A 90 18.85 -4.88 -3.49
N PRO A 91 17.59 -5.33 -3.69
CA PRO A 91 16.72 -4.72 -4.69
C PRO A 91 16.40 -3.25 -4.38
N LEU A 92 16.28 -2.86 -3.10
CA LEU A 92 16.06 -1.48 -2.71
C LEU A 92 17.25 -0.58 -3.07
N LEU A 93 18.47 -1.03 -2.79
CA LEU A 93 19.68 -0.28 -3.14
C LEU A 93 19.83 -0.14 -4.65
N ASP A 94 19.61 -1.21 -5.41
CA ASP A 94 19.71 -1.18 -6.87
C ASP A 94 18.62 -0.26 -7.49
N TYR A 95 17.44 -0.15 -6.87
CA TYR A 95 16.40 0.81 -7.27
C TYR A 95 16.79 2.26 -6.95
N LEU A 96 17.23 2.55 -5.72
CA LEU A 96 17.59 3.91 -5.29
C LEU A 96 18.82 4.45 -6.04
N THR A 97 19.76 3.57 -6.38
CA THR A 97 20.94 3.92 -7.21
C THR A 97 20.62 4.03 -8.70
N GLY A 98 19.39 3.72 -9.12
CA GLY A 98 18.95 3.83 -10.50
C GLY A 98 19.43 2.71 -11.42
N LYS A 99 20.03 1.63 -10.88
CA LYS A 99 20.36 0.44 -11.69
C LYS A 99 19.12 -0.26 -12.21
N VAL A 100 18.01 -0.12 -11.49
CA VAL A 100 16.71 -0.69 -11.86
C VAL A 100 15.68 0.45 -11.93
N GLN A 101 14.92 0.53 -13.03
CA GLN A 101 13.92 1.57 -13.22
C GLN A 101 12.61 1.32 -12.44
N SER A 102 12.26 0.05 -12.23
CA SER A 102 11.00 -0.39 -11.61
C SER A 102 11.25 -1.61 -10.72
N SER A 103 10.57 -1.70 -9.57
CA SER A 103 10.63 -2.85 -8.67
C SER A 103 9.22 -3.36 -8.43
N ASP A 104 9.01 -4.69 -8.46
CA ASP A 104 7.71 -5.33 -8.16
C ASP A 104 7.18 -4.98 -6.75
N SER A 105 8.07 -4.53 -5.86
CA SER A 105 7.74 -4.06 -4.52
C SER A 105 7.09 -2.67 -4.49
N ILE A 106 7.13 -1.93 -5.59
CA ILE A 106 6.54 -0.58 -5.68
C ILE A 106 5.10 -0.74 -6.10
N LEU A 107 4.20 -0.63 -5.14
CA LEU A 107 2.77 -0.55 -5.42
C LEU A 107 2.41 0.93 -5.48
N PRO A 108 1.76 1.41 -6.55
CA PRO A 108 1.14 2.72 -6.55
C PRO A 108 0.31 2.86 -5.27
N LEU A 109 0.48 3.96 -4.56
CA LEU A 109 -0.47 4.30 -3.50
C LEU A 109 -1.81 4.45 -4.21
N ASP A 110 -2.73 3.50 -3.97
CA ASP A 110 -4.13 3.64 -4.38
C ASP A 110 -4.70 4.83 -3.59
N PHE A 111 -4.44 6.03 -4.07
CA PHE A 111 -5.30 7.15 -3.76
C PHE A 111 -6.68 6.73 -4.30
N PRO A 112 -7.76 6.79 -3.50
CA PRO A 112 -9.08 6.61 -4.06
C PRO A 112 -9.20 7.62 -5.19
N ASN A 113 -9.24 7.09 -6.41
CA ASN A 113 -9.38 7.85 -7.62
C ASN A 113 -10.77 8.48 -7.59
N ILE A 114 -10.90 9.66 -6.97
CA ILE A 114 -12.01 10.55 -7.25
C ILE A 114 -11.75 11.02 -8.67
N ASN A 115 -12.19 10.23 -9.65
CA ASN A 115 -12.20 10.57 -11.07
C ASN A 115 -12.75 11.99 -11.23
N PRO A 116 -11.94 13.03 -11.50
CA PRO A 116 -12.48 14.30 -11.93
C PRO A 116 -12.50 14.20 -13.45
N GLN A 117 -13.59 13.67 -14.02
CA GLN A 117 -14.07 13.89 -15.40
C GLN A 117 -14.85 12.65 -15.87
N ILE A 118 -16.16 12.56 -15.58
CA ILE A 118 -17.17 12.37 -16.63
C ILE A 118 -18.42 13.18 -16.21
N THR A 119 -18.33 14.52 -16.27
CA THR A 119 -19.52 15.35 -16.53
C THR A 119 -19.70 15.40 -18.04
N ASN A 120 -20.16 14.31 -18.64
CA ASN A 120 -20.60 14.25 -20.02
C ASN A 120 -21.66 13.14 -20.14
N LEU A 121 -22.86 13.42 -19.62
CA LEU A 121 -24.08 12.79 -20.08
C LEU A 121 -24.94 13.90 -20.68
N ASP A 122 -24.85 13.98 -22.01
CA ASP A 122 -25.87 14.41 -22.97
C ASP A 122 -26.82 15.56 -22.57
N ARG A 123 -26.46 16.77 -23.00
CA ARG A 123 -27.45 17.70 -23.54
C ARG A 123 -27.77 17.26 -24.97
N ASN A 124 -28.66 16.28 -25.13
CA ASN A 124 -29.44 16.16 -26.36
C ASN A 124 -30.86 16.64 -26.06
N VAL A 125 -31.09 17.93 -26.35
CA VAL A 125 -32.43 18.49 -26.47
C VAL A 125 -32.96 18.04 -27.82
N GLN A 126 -33.73 16.96 -27.82
CA GLN A 126 -34.65 16.63 -28.89
C GLN A 126 -35.98 16.21 -28.26
N ASN A 127 -36.99 17.04 -28.55
CA ASN A 127 -38.41 16.81 -28.34
C ASN A 127 -38.80 15.36 -28.66
N ASP A 128 -39.59 14.71 -27.80
CA ASP A 128 -41.05 14.67 -27.94
C ASP A 128 -41.68 13.80 -26.85
N ALA A 129 -42.96 14.03 -26.62
CA ALA A 129 -43.76 13.57 -25.49
C ALA A 129 -43.90 12.04 -25.34
N SER A 130 -44.08 11.59 -24.09
CA SER A 130 -45.14 10.67 -23.58
C SER A 130 -44.68 9.59 -22.57
N HIS A 131 -45.49 9.44 -21.51
CA HIS A 131 -45.63 8.31 -20.55
C HIS A 131 -44.44 7.94 -19.64
N ALA A 132 -44.46 8.25 -18.34
CA ALA A 132 -45.17 7.57 -17.22
C ALA A 132 -44.61 6.17 -16.85
N VAL A 133 -44.60 5.88 -15.53
CA VAL A 133 -44.29 4.61 -14.83
C VAL A 133 -42.79 4.39 -14.51
N GLY A 134 -42.31 4.08 -13.30
CA GLY A 134 -42.92 3.68 -12.03
C GLY A 134 -41.97 2.71 -11.30
N LEU A 135 -41.73 2.95 -10.02
CA LEU A 135 -40.89 2.25 -9.02
C LEU A 135 -40.73 0.70 -9.15
N GLU A 136 -39.77 0.17 -9.93
CA GLU A 136 -39.44 -1.27 -9.92
C GLU A 136 -37.95 -1.62 -9.64
N SER A 137 -37.04 -0.65 -9.65
CA SER A 137 -35.59 -0.95 -9.60
C SER A 137 -35.01 -1.25 -8.21
N GLU A 138 -35.66 -0.82 -7.11
CA GLU A 138 -35.16 -1.07 -5.75
C GLU A 138 -35.34 -2.52 -5.30
N ASN A 139 -36.47 -3.17 -5.67
CA ASN A 139 -36.75 -4.54 -5.25
C ASN A 139 -35.77 -5.55 -5.87
N LYS A 140 -35.34 -5.32 -7.11
CA LYS A 140 -34.34 -6.14 -7.79
C LYS A 140 -32.96 -6.09 -7.13
N ALA A 141 -32.61 -4.95 -6.54
CA ALA A 141 -31.34 -4.81 -5.83
C ALA A 141 -31.32 -5.63 -4.54
N ILE A 142 -32.42 -5.64 -3.79
CA ILE A 142 -32.56 -6.41 -2.55
C ILE A 142 -32.54 -7.92 -2.83
N GLU A 143 -33.22 -8.36 -3.90
CA GLU A 143 -33.28 -9.78 -4.29
C GLU A 143 -31.90 -10.34 -4.70
N LEU A 144 -31.07 -9.52 -5.36
CA LEU A 144 -29.71 -9.91 -5.74
C LEU A 144 -28.74 -10.02 -4.54
N ILE A 145 -28.99 -9.26 -3.47
CA ILE A 145 -28.21 -9.31 -2.22
C ILE A 145 -28.56 -10.58 -1.45
N MET A 146 -29.84 -10.90 -1.30
CA MET A 146 -30.31 -12.12 -0.63
C MET A 146 -29.84 -13.40 -1.35
N ALA A 147 -29.81 -13.43 -2.68
CA ALA A 147 -29.37 -14.60 -3.44
C ALA A 147 -27.87 -14.93 -3.26
N LYS A 148 -27.06 -13.97 -2.76
CA LYS A 148 -25.62 -14.13 -2.56
C LYS A 148 -25.22 -14.44 -1.13
N GLU A 149 -26.14 -14.34 -0.16
CA GLU A 149 -25.82 -14.60 1.24
C GLU A 149 -25.84 -16.12 1.51
N LYS A 150 -24.65 -16.72 1.61
CA LYS A 150 -24.52 -18.12 2.06
C LYS A 150 -24.89 -18.21 3.54
N PRO A 151 -25.70 -19.19 3.97
CA PRO A 151 -26.01 -19.37 5.38
C PRO A 151 -24.72 -19.61 6.17
N ILE A 152 -24.52 -18.83 7.23
CA ILE A 152 -23.42 -18.99 8.18
C ILE A 152 -23.61 -20.36 8.85
N LYS A 153 -22.76 -21.31 8.49
CA LYS A 153 -22.78 -22.66 9.07
C LYS A 153 -22.26 -22.56 10.50
N ASP A 154 -23.15 -22.77 11.46
CA ASP A 154 -22.84 -22.82 12.88
C ASP A 154 -21.88 -23.97 13.19
N ARG A 155 -20.88 -23.72 14.05
CA ARG A 155 -19.81 -24.69 14.37
C ARG A 155 -20.34 -26.00 14.99
N GLU A 156 -21.49 -25.93 15.64
CA GLU A 156 -22.18 -27.06 16.27
C GLU A 156 -22.66 -28.11 15.25
N THR A 157 -22.88 -27.72 13.98
CA THR A 157 -23.34 -28.64 12.92
C THR A 157 -22.23 -29.47 12.28
N MET A 158 -20.96 -29.12 12.50
CA MET A 158 -19.78 -29.86 12.01
C MET A 158 -19.34 -30.98 12.94
N LEU A 159 -19.93 -31.09 14.14
CA LEU A 159 -19.53 -32.04 15.17
C LEU A 159 -20.56 -33.16 15.39
N VAL A 160 -21.14 -33.72 14.32
CA VAL A 160 -21.80 -35.03 14.43
C VAL A 160 -20.73 -36.10 14.26
N PHE A 161 -20.17 -36.55 15.39
CA PHE A 161 -19.34 -37.76 15.43
C PHE A 161 -20.20 -38.95 15.00
N LYS A 162 -19.90 -39.48 13.82
CA LYS A 162 -20.46 -40.74 13.32
C LYS A 162 -20.12 -41.82 14.36
N LYS A 163 -21.16 -42.42 14.96
CA LYS A 163 -21.10 -43.51 15.94
C LYS A 163 -19.91 -44.43 15.64
N ARG A 164 -18.93 -44.46 16.54
CA ARG A 164 -18.02 -45.59 16.67
C ARG A 164 -18.66 -46.51 17.70
N ASP A 165 -19.21 -47.63 17.23
CA ASP A 165 -19.63 -48.71 18.09
C ASP A 165 -18.39 -49.25 18.80
N PHE A 166 -18.30 -49.01 20.11
CA PHE A 166 -17.32 -49.69 20.95
C PHE A 166 -17.87 -51.08 21.24
N ILE A 167 -17.40 -52.08 20.49
CA ILE A 167 -17.52 -53.47 20.89
C ILE A 167 -16.58 -53.66 22.08
N VAL A 168 -17.17 -53.73 23.28
CA VAL A 168 -16.52 -54.27 24.48
C VAL A 168 -16.51 -55.79 24.32
N CYS A 169 -15.31 -56.37 24.34
CA CYS A 169 -15.07 -57.80 24.43
C CYS A 169 -14.53 -58.12 25.82
#